data_AF-S4RYU6-F1
#
_entry.id   AF-S4RYU6-F1
#
_cell.length_a   1.000
_cell.length_b   1.000
_cell.length_c   1.000
_cell.angle_alpha   90.00
_cell.angle_beta   90.00
_cell.angle_gamma   90.00
#
_symmetry.space_group_name_H-M   'P 1'
#
loop_
_entity.id
_entity.type
_entity.pdbx_description
1 polymer ?
#
loop_
_entity_poly.entity_id
_entity_poly.type
_entity_poly.pdbx_seq_one_letter_code
_entity_poly.pdbx_strand_id
1 'polypeptide(L)'
;MHLAGMWWCVFYLNVAFTCAMMREYYIAAKEIYWDYAPSGRNLIKNISISDDEQAILTLQRGPERIGRIYKKAVYIQYTDGSFTQEIPKDPWLGYLGPTMKAEVHDVIAVYFKNLASRPYSMHPHGVFYSKASEGANYPDGQEFGSKGEFVLPGQTHTYHWVVRDETSPGSDDPNCFTWIYHSHVNEPKDVNSGLIGALLTCRKDAHNYNRTAERQDVGEDFILMFTIVDENNSWYLEDNIRETIADPRSLDRSDLHFQRSNFKTSINGYMYGNLPGLNMCSEVNVSWHIFGLGSEL
;
A
#
# COMPACT_ATOMS: atom_id res chain seq x y z
N MET A 1 20.17 15.87 -74.81
CA MET A 1 20.45 16.48 -73.49
C MET A 1 19.32 16.11 -72.56
N HIS A 2 19.52 15.10 -71.71
CA HIS A 2 18.53 14.66 -70.72
C HIS A 2 18.61 15.55 -69.46
N LEU A 3 17.47 16.07 -69.04
CA LEU A 3 17.29 16.81 -67.78
C LEU A 3 17.17 15.79 -66.63
N ALA A 4 18.14 15.80 -65.71
CA ALA A 4 18.07 15.03 -64.47
C ALA A 4 17.22 15.80 -63.44
N GLY A 5 16.08 15.20 -63.06
CA GLY A 5 15.23 15.70 -61.98
C GLY A 5 15.81 15.33 -60.62
N MET A 6 16.09 16.34 -59.80
CA MET A 6 16.63 16.20 -58.45
C MET A 6 15.48 16.01 -57.46
N TRP A 7 15.30 14.79 -56.95
CA TRP A 7 14.32 14.47 -55.90
C TRP A 7 14.86 14.92 -54.53
N TRP A 8 14.20 15.89 -53.92
CA TRP A 8 14.41 16.24 -52.51
C TRP A 8 13.61 15.28 -51.63
N CYS A 9 14.30 14.41 -50.89
CA CYS A 9 13.69 13.69 -49.77
C CYS A 9 13.57 14.64 -48.58
N VAL A 10 12.34 15.06 -48.28
CA VAL A 10 12.01 15.76 -47.03
C VAL A 10 11.92 14.72 -45.93
N PHE A 11 12.92 14.67 -45.05
CA PHE A 11 12.85 13.91 -43.81
C PHE A 11 11.90 14.63 -42.84
N TYR A 12 10.71 14.08 -42.64
CA TYR A 12 9.85 14.47 -41.53
C TYR A 12 10.46 13.89 -40.24
N LEU A 13 11.15 14.74 -39.48
CA LEU A 13 11.47 14.45 -38.08
C LEU A 13 10.16 14.51 -37.28
N ASN A 14 9.56 13.36 -37.01
CA ASN A 14 8.52 13.25 -35.99
C ASN A 14 9.21 13.37 -34.62
N VAL A 15 9.32 14.60 -34.11
CA VAL A 15 9.68 14.82 -32.70
C VAL A 15 8.44 14.49 -31.88
N ALA A 16 8.35 13.25 -31.41
CA ALA A 16 7.38 12.87 -30.40
C ALA A 16 7.80 13.55 -29.09
N PHE A 17 7.16 14.67 -28.75
CA PHE A 17 7.24 15.21 -27.39
C PHE A 17 6.52 14.21 -26.48
N THR A 18 7.29 13.41 -25.75
CA THR A 18 6.71 12.60 -24.69
C THR A 18 6.33 13.52 -23.55
N CYS A 19 5.06 13.89 -23.48
CA CYS A 19 4.55 14.74 -22.41
C CYS A 19 4.51 13.92 -21.12
N ALA A 20 5.15 14.39 -20.05
CA ALA A 20 4.99 13.84 -18.71
C ALA A 20 3.49 13.82 -18.35
N MET A 21 2.92 12.67 -18.02
CA MET A 21 1.50 12.58 -17.64
C MET A 21 1.36 12.80 -16.14
N MET A 22 0.34 13.56 -15.74
CA MET A 22 -0.05 13.66 -14.34
C MET A 22 -1.01 12.50 -14.01
N ARG A 23 -0.63 11.65 -13.06
CA ARG A 23 -1.43 10.54 -12.54
C ARG A 23 -2.02 10.95 -11.18
N GLU A 24 -3.32 11.21 -11.16
CA GLU A 24 -4.01 11.71 -9.98
C GLU A 24 -4.58 10.57 -9.13
N TYR A 25 -4.26 10.58 -7.84
CA TYR A 25 -4.78 9.63 -6.86
C TYR A 25 -5.39 10.37 -5.67
N TYR A 26 -6.67 10.14 -5.40
CA TYR A 26 -7.34 10.65 -4.21
C TYR A 26 -7.35 9.55 -3.15
N ILE A 27 -6.57 9.71 -2.09
CA ILE A 27 -6.35 8.67 -1.09
C ILE A 27 -6.67 9.24 0.29
N ALA A 28 -7.38 8.47 1.12
CA ALA A 28 -7.56 8.82 2.51
C ALA A 28 -7.06 7.74 3.46
N ALA A 29 -6.50 8.16 4.60
CA ALA A 29 -6.31 7.29 5.75
C ALA A 29 -7.64 7.18 6.51
N LYS A 30 -8.16 5.98 6.68
CA LYS A 30 -9.45 5.70 7.33
C LYS A 30 -9.31 4.57 8.35
N GLU A 31 -9.98 4.71 9.49
CA GLU A 31 -10.01 3.66 10.51
C GLU A 31 -11.03 2.58 10.17
N ILE A 32 -10.62 1.31 10.26
CA ILE A 32 -11.47 0.13 10.01
C ILE A 32 -11.25 -0.92 11.09
N TYR A 33 -12.17 -1.88 11.20
CA TYR A 33 -11.90 -3.14 11.89
C TYR A 33 -11.48 -4.18 10.86
N TRP A 34 -10.25 -4.66 11.00
CA TRP A 34 -9.67 -5.67 10.13
C TRP A 34 -9.73 -7.05 10.78
N ASP A 35 -10.20 -8.04 10.03
CA ASP A 35 -10.31 -9.43 10.46
C ASP A 35 -9.28 -10.29 9.74
N TYR A 36 -8.27 -10.74 10.48
CA TYR A 36 -7.15 -11.52 9.93
C TYR A 36 -7.56 -12.90 9.41
N ALA A 37 -8.73 -13.43 9.79
CA ALA A 37 -9.23 -14.71 9.34
C ALA A 37 -10.76 -14.71 9.27
N PRO A 38 -11.37 -14.03 8.27
CA PRO A 38 -12.82 -13.80 8.22
C PRO A 38 -13.69 -15.07 8.23
N SER A 39 -13.16 -16.19 7.75
CA SER A 39 -13.89 -17.46 7.76
C SER A 39 -14.08 -18.05 9.17
N GLY A 40 -13.32 -17.57 10.17
CA GLY A 40 -13.25 -18.19 11.49
C GLY A 40 -12.57 -19.56 11.50
N ARG A 41 -11.90 -19.93 10.41
CA ARG A 41 -11.32 -21.27 10.17
C ARG A 41 -9.88 -21.18 9.69
N ASN A 42 -9.13 -22.24 9.95
CA ASN A 42 -7.93 -22.55 9.18
C ASN A 42 -8.35 -23.28 7.91
N LEU A 43 -8.33 -22.59 6.78
CA LEU A 43 -8.80 -23.14 5.50
C LEU A 43 -7.81 -24.15 4.89
N ILE A 44 -6.54 -24.13 5.31
CA ILE A 44 -5.52 -25.09 4.86
C ILE A 44 -5.81 -26.48 5.46
N LYS A 45 -6.16 -26.53 6.76
CA LYS A 45 -6.51 -27.78 7.46
C LYS A 45 -8.00 -28.10 7.44
N ASN A 46 -8.83 -27.15 6.99
CA ASN A 46 -10.29 -27.20 7.03
C ASN A 46 -10.87 -27.48 8.44
N ILE A 47 -10.37 -26.77 9.45
CA ILE A 47 -10.84 -26.87 10.84
C ILE A 47 -11.16 -25.47 11.41
N SER A 48 -11.96 -25.41 12.48
CA SER A 48 -12.20 -24.17 13.20
C SER A 48 -10.91 -23.64 13.81
N ILE A 49 -10.79 -22.31 13.96
CA ILE A 49 -9.67 -21.70 14.72
C ILE A 49 -9.60 -22.26 16.15
N SER A 50 -10.75 -22.54 16.77
CA SER A 50 -10.83 -23.11 18.13
C SER A 50 -10.21 -24.50 18.26
N ASP A 51 -10.12 -25.23 17.16
CA ASP A 51 -9.70 -26.63 17.14
C ASP A 51 -8.26 -26.78 16.61
N ASP A 52 -7.62 -25.67 16.20
CA ASP A 52 -6.24 -25.64 15.75
C ASP A 52 -5.33 -25.09 16.86
N GLU A 53 -4.44 -25.94 17.38
CA GLU A 53 -3.51 -25.61 18.46
C GLU A 53 -2.61 -24.41 18.17
N GLN A 54 -2.35 -24.08 16.89
CA GLN A 54 -1.53 -22.93 16.51
C GLN A 54 -2.40 -21.70 16.24
N ALA A 55 -3.53 -21.86 15.53
CA ALA A 55 -4.39 -20.73 15.20
C ALA A 55 -5.05 -20.12 16.45
N ILE A 56 -5.39 -20.96 17.44
CA ILE A 56 -6.03 -20.51 18.68
C ILE A 56 -5.15 -19.50 19.44
N LEU A 57 -3.83 -19.61 19.35
CA LEU A 57 -2.90 -18.75 20.09
C LEU A 57 -2.91 -17.29 19.60
N THR A 58 -3.23 -17.07 18.33
CA THR A 58 -3.16 -15.75 17.67
C THR A 58 -4.51 -15.22 17.21
N LEU A 59 -5.52 -16.07 17.02
CA LEU A 59 -6.81 -15.66 16.45
C LEU A 59 -8.01 -15.82 17.39
N GLN A 60 -7.91 -16.66 18.43
CA GLN A 60 -9.01 -16.87 19.35
C GLN A 60 -9.06 -15.77 20.41
N ARG A 61 -10.21 -15.09 20.50
CA ARG A 61 -10.49 -14.13 21.57
C ARG A 61 -10.57 -14.86 22.92
N GLY A 62 -10.05 -14.23 23.96
CA GLY A 62 -10.08 -14.75 25.33
C GLY A 62 -9.99 -13.63 26.37
N PRO A 63 -9.96 -13.96 27.67
CA PRO A 63 -9.89 -12.97 28.76
C PRO A 63 -8.67 -12.06 28.67
N GLU A 64 -7.57 -12.55 28.11
CA GLU A 64 -6.30 -11.83 27.95
C GLU A 64 -5.84 -11.83 26.48
N ARG A 65 -6.76 -12.04 25.52
CA ARG A 65 -6.42 -12.09 24.09
C ARG A 65 -7.46 -11.34 23.26
N ILE A 66 -7.00 -10.37 22.48
CA ILE A 66 -7.85 -9.54 21.61
C ILE A 66 -8.54 -10.42 20.54
N GLY A 67 -7.80 -11.38 19.96
CA GLY A 67 -8.31 -12.35 18.99
C GLY A 67 -7.86 -12.04 17.56
N ARG A 68 -8.78 -12.11 16.60
CA ARG A 68 -8.49 -11.95 15.16
C ARG A 68 -8.91 -10.60 14.55
N ILE A 69 -9.66 -9.78 15.29
CA ILE A 69 -10.20 -8.52 14.78
C ILE A 69 -9.52 -7.36 15.49
N TYR A 70 -8.90 -6.46 14.73
CA TYR A 70 -8.20 -5.29 15.24
C TYR A 70 -8.66 -4.04 14.50
N LYS A 71 -8.84 -2.95 15.24
CA LYS A 71 -8.92 -1.60 14.70
C LYS A 71 -7.57 -1.23 14.07
N LYS A 72 -7.61 -0.72 12.85
CA LYS A 72 -6.47 -0.35 12.00
C LYS A 72 -6.73 0.99 11.30
N ALA A 73 -5.69 1.66 10.83
CA ALA A 73 -5.78 2.73 9.84
C ALA A 73 -5.28 2.20 8.50
N VAL A 74 -6.04 2.39 7.44
CA VAL A 74 -5.72 1.90 6.09
C VAL A 74 -5.88 3.01 5.05
N TYR A 75 -5.15 2.90 3.94
CA TYR A 75 -5.35 3.76 2.78
C TYR A 75 -6.52 3.26 1.92
N ILE A 76 -7.42 4.18 1.59
CA ILE A 76 -8.60 3.95 0.74
C ILE A 76 -8.57 4.95 -0.41
N GLN A 77 -8.82 4.48 -1.63
CA GLN A 77 -8.88 5.33 -2.81
C GLN A 77 -10.30 5.87 -3.02
N TYR A 78 -10.39 7.09 -3.54
CA TYR A 78 -11.63 7.77 -3.90
C TYR A 78 -11.58 8.20 -5.36
N THR A 79 -12.76 8.47 -5.93
CA THR A 79 -12.90 8.93 -7.32
C THR A 79 -12.37 10.34 -7.54
N ASP A 80 -12.49 11.21 -6.54
CA ASP A 80 -12.16 12.63 -6.63
C ASP A 80 -11.93 13.29 -5.25
N GLY A 81 -11.64 14.59 -5.27
CA GLY A 81 -11.35 15.41 -4.09
C GLY A 81 -12.52 15.64 -3.13
N SER A 82 -13.73 15.13 -3.42
CA SER A 82 -14.83 15.13 -2.45
C SER A 82 -14.62 14.08 -1.35
N PHE A 83 -13.86 13.02 -1.63
CA PHE A 83 -13.66 11.87 -0.74
C PHE A 83 -15.00 11.23 -0.29
N THR A 84 -15.95 11.12 -1.22
CA THR A 84 -17.29 10.55 -0.94
C THR A 84 -17.47 9.15 -1.52
N GLN A 85 -17.03 8.92 -2.76
CA GLN A 85 -17.16 7.63 -3.44
C GLN A 85 -15.83 6.89 -3.42
N GLU A 86 -15.78 5.78 -2.67
CA GLU A 86 -14.63 4.88 -2.60
C GLU A 86 -14.50 4.08 -3.91
N ILE A 87 -13.25 3.89 -4.35
CA ILE A 87 -12.91 2.95 -5.43
C ILE A 87 -12.63 1.59 -4.77
N PRO A 88 -13.39 0.54 -5.11
CA PRO A 88 -13.14 -0.80 -4.60
C PRO A 88 -11.74 -1.29 -4.99
N LYS A 89 -11.06 -1.91 -4.03
CA LYS A 89 -9.79 -2.62 -4.26
C LYS A 89 -10.09 -4.07 -4.61
N ASP A 90 -9.17 -4.71 -5.33
CA ASP A 90 -9.24 -6.15 -5.52
C ASP A 90 -9.23 -6.89 -4.17
N PRO A 91 -10.03 -7.96 -3.99
CA PRO A 91 -10.12 -8.66 -2.71
C PRO A 91 -8.78 -9.17 -2.18
N TRP A 92 -7.86 -9.55 -3.08
CA TRP A 92 -6.55 -10.06 -2.73
C TRP A 92 -5.62 -8.99 -2.16
N LEU A 93 -5.87 -7.69 -2.35
CA LEU A 93 -5.07 -6.62 -1.71
C LEU A 93 -5.23 -6.58 -0.20
N GLY A 94 -6.33 -7.15 0.32
CA GLY A 94 -6.64 -7.13 1.74
C GLY A 94 -6.63 -5.70 2.31
N TYR A 95 -5.89 -5.48 3.40
CA TYR A 95 -5.83 -4.14 4.00
C TYR A 95 -4.88 -3.17 3.27
N LEU A 96 -4.01 -3.65 2.38
CA LEU A 96 -3.05 -2.80 1.67
C LEU A 96 -3.77 -1.64 0.98
N GLY A 97 -3.12 -0.48 0.94
CA GLY A 97 -3.58 0.65 0.16
C GLY A 97 -3.76 0.33 -1.33
N PRO A 98 -4.46 1.19 -2.08
CA PRO A 98 -4.58 1.03 -3.53
C PRO A 98 -3.21 0.93 -4.20
N THR A 99 -3.11 0.17 -5.28
CA THR A 99 -1.88 0.13 -6.06
C THR A 99 -1.77 1.39 -6.92
N MET A 100 -0.76 2.21 -6.67
CA MET A 100 -0.44 3.33 -7.54
C MET A 100 0.48 2.84 -8.66
N LYS A 101 0.30 3.37 -9.87
CA LYS A 101 1.05 2.95 -11.06
C LYS A 101 1.41 4.19 -11.88
N ALA A 102 2.64 4.23 -12.39
CA ALA A 102 3.12 5.35 -13.17
C ALA A 102 4.24 4.90 -14.13
N GLU A 103 4.31 5.51 -15.31
CA GLU A 103 5.41 5.27 -16.24
C GLU A 103 6.60 6.18 -15.94
N VAL A 104 7.74 5.85 -16.51
CA VAL A 104 8.90 6.73 -16.56
C VAL A 104 8.49 8.13 -17.09
N HIS A 105 8.93 9.17 -16.38
CA HIS A 105 8.61 10.59 -16.60
C HIS A 105 7.22 11.06 -16.17
N ASP A 106 6.35 10.18 -15.67
CA ASP A 106 5.08 10.61 -15.08
C ASP A 106 5.28 11.36 -13.75
N VAL A 107 4.28 12.19 -13.41
CA VAL A 107 4.14 12.81 -12.10
C VAL A 107 2.92 12.21 -11.40
N ILE A 108 3.13 11.57 -10.26
CA ILE A 108 2.09 11.07 -9.39
C ILE A 108 1.66 12.20 -8.45
N ALA A 109 0.43 12.66 -8.59
CA ALA A 109 -0.20 13.65 -7.72
C ALA A 109 -1.13 12.92 -6.74
N VAL A 110 -0.72 12.81 -5.48
CA VAL A 110 -1.52 12.18 -4.43
C VAL A 110 -2.21 13.24 -3.58
N TYR A 111 -3.52 13.34 -3.75
CA TYR A 111 -4.40 14.17 -2.93
C TYR A 111 -4.77 13.37 -1.69
N PHE A 112 -4.01 13.56 -0.62
CA PHE A 112 -4.18 12.84 0.63
C PHE A 112 -5.15 13.56 1.56
N LYS A 113 -6.10 12.83 2.14
CA LYS A 113 -6.96 13.30 3.24
C LYS A 113 -6.82 12.41 4.46
N ASN A 114 -6.61 12.99 5.62
CA ASN A 114 -6.57 12.21 6.85
C ASN A 114 -7.96 12.17 7.49
N LEU A 115 -8.67 11.04 7.35
CA LEU A 115 -9.96 10.79 8.01
C LEU A 115 -9.81 10.00 9.32
N ALA A 116 -8.59 9.64 9.72
CA ALA A 116 -8.31 8.94 10.95
C ALA A 116 -8.17 9.91 12.14
N SER A 117 -8.07 9.36 13.35
CA SER A 117 -8.06 10.14 14.60
C SER A 117 -6.68 10.68 15.01
N ARG A 118 -5.63 10.41 14.22
CA ARG A 118 -4.23 10.73 14.53
C ARG A 118 -3.51 11.35 13.33
N PRO A 119 -2.42 12.12 13.51
CA PRO A 119 -1.61 12.60 12.41
C PRO A 119 -0.97 11.43 11.65
N TYR A 120 -1.06 11.47 10.32
CA TYR A 120 -0.45 10.49 9.40
C TYR A 120 0.10 11.21 8.17
N SER A 121 0.91 10.51 7.37
CA SER A 121 1.49 11.04 6.14
C SER A 121 1.41 10.03 4.99
N MET A 122 2.04 10.36 3.85
CA MET A 122 2.35 9.41 2.79
C MET A 122 3.79 9.63 2.31
N HIS A 123 4.63 8.63 2.50
CA HIS A 123 6.03 8.58 2.09
C HIS A 123 6.22 7.48 1.03
N PRO A 124 6.73 7.82 -0.17
CA PRO A 124 6.94 6.84 -1.22
C PRO A 124 8.39 6.33 -1.25
N HIS A 125 8.58 5.11 -1.75
CA HIS A 125 9.87 4.61 -2.19
C HIS A 125 9.94 4.64 -3.73
N GLY A 126 11.16 4.67 -4.30
CA GLY A 126 11.35 4.48 -5.74
C GLY A 126 10.91 5.64 -6.65
N VAL A 127 10.76 6.84 -6.10
CA VAL A 127 10.38 8.05 -6.85
C VAL A 127 11.05 9.28 -6.25
N PHE A 128 11.12 10.35 -7.03
CA PHE A 128 11.74 11.61 -6.63
C PHE A 128 10.69 12.58 -6.11
N TYR A 129 11.05 13.34 -5.08
CA TYR A 129 10.14 14.31 -4.47
C TYR A 129 10.91 15.54 -3.98
N SER A 130 10.19 16.65 -3.85
CA SER A 130 10.66 17.79 -3.07
C SER A 130 10.47 17.51 -1.58
N LYS A 131 11.09 18.31 -0.70
CA LYS A 131 10.82 18.20 0.75
C LYS A 131 9.35 18.35 1.12
N ALA A 132 8.60 19.15 0.37
CA ALA A 132 7.16 19.32 0.59
C ALA A 132 6.32 18.09 0.21
N SER A 133 6.93 17.08 -0.40
CA SER A 133 6.28 15.87 -0.90
C SER A 133 6.94 14.58 -0.41
N GLU A 134 7.81 14.67 0.60
CA GLU A 134 8.50 13.52 1.17
C GLU A 134 7.62 12.73 2.15
N GLY A 135 6.86 13.40 3.01
CA GLY A 135 5.97 12.74 3.96
C GLY A 135 6.65 12.04 5.14
N ALA A 136 7.89 12.41 5.49
CA ALA A 136 8.60 11.90 6.66
C ALA A 136 8.93 13.03 7.63
N ASN A 137 8.75 12.78 8.93
CA ASN A 137 9.01 13.77 9.99
C ASN A 137 10.36 13.49 10.66
N TYR A 138 11.35 14.37 10.46
CA TYR A 138 12.61 14.30 11.17
C TYR A 138 13.29 15.68 11.22
N PRO A 139 14.19 15.94 12.21
CA PRO A 139 14.91 17.21 12.28
C PRO A 139 15.82 17.40 11.07
N ASP A 140 15.46 18.31 10.18
CA ASP A 140 16.20 18.61 8.95
C ASP A 140 16.69 20.08 8.88
N GLY A 141 16.54 20.82 9.98
CA GLY A 141 16.91 22.23 10.09
C GLY A 141 15.87 23.21 9.53
N GLN A 142 14.69 22.73 9.10
CA GLN A 142 13.56 23.56 8.67
C GLN A 142 12.52 23.73 9.78
N GLU A 143 11.58 24.68 9.60
CA GLU A 143 10.47 24.85 10.54
C GLU A 143 9.59 23.60 10.60
N PHE A 144 9.45 23.05 11.81
CA PHE A 144 8.66 21.85 12.11
C PHE A 144 7.23 21.97 11.59
N GLY A 145 6.75 20.97 10.83
CA GLY A 145 5.36 20.89 10.36
C GLY A 145 5.01 21.77 9.15
N SER A 146 6.00 22.42 8.51
CA SER A 146 5.73 23.40 7.45
C SER A 146 5.52 22.81 6.04
N LYS A 147 5.73 21.49 5.83
CA LYS A 147 5.93 20.93 4.47
C LYS A 147 5.34 19.53 4.21
N GLY A 148 4.26 19.11 4.88
CA GLY A 148 3.62 17.81 4.57
C GLY A 148 4.30 16.57 5.17
N GLU A 149 5.18 16.78 6.16
CA GLU A 149 5.79 15.76 7.02
C GLU A 149 4.73 14.91 7.75
N PHE A 150 3.60 15.54 8.10
CA PHE A 150 2.40 14.91 8.63
C PHE A 150 1.17 15.73 8.26
N VAL A 151 0.00 15.09 8.28
CA VAL A 151 -1.31 15.70 8.03
C VAL A 151 -2.21 15.41 9.22
N LEU A 152 -2.73 16.47 9.84
CA LEU A 152 -3.59 16.34 11.03
C LEU A 152 -4.97 15.75 10.66
N PRO A 153 -5.68 15.15 11.64
CA PRO A 153 -7.06 14.70 11.45
C PRO A 153 -7.96 15.76 10.79
N GLY A 154 -8.68 15.37 9.74
CA GLY A 154 -9.57 16.22 8.96
C GLY A 154 -8.88 17.09 7.90
N GLN A 155 -7.55 17.15 7.89
CA GLN A 155 -6.80 17.96 6.92
C GLN A 155 -6.44 17.20 5.65
N THR A 156 -5.99 17.94 4.64
CA THR A 156 -5.54 17.44 3.36
C THR A 156 -4.14 17.95 3.03
N HIS A 157 -3.38 17.17 2.27
CA HIS A 157 -2.10 17.56 1.68
C HIS A 157 -1.97 16.97 0.28
N THR A 158 -1.22 17.64 -0.60
CA THR A 158 -0.95 17.12 -1.94
C THR A 158 0.52 16.79 -2.09
N TYR A 159 0.83 15.52 -2.33
CA TYR A 159 2.17 15.02 -2.61
C TYR A 159 2.39 14.93 -4.12
N HIS A 160 3.55 15.41 -4.59
CA HIS A 160 3.97 15.26 -5.98
C HIS A 160 5.23 14.42 -6.04
N TRP A 161 5.14 13.27 -6.72
CA TRP A 161 6.24 12.35 -6.90
C TRP A 161 6.56 12.17 -8.38
N VAL A 162 7.82 12.26 -8.75
CA VAL A 162 8.29 12.21 -10.13
C VAL A 162 8.98 10.87 -10.35
N VAL A 163 8.51 10.13 -11.35
CA VAL A 163 9.20 8.91 -11.81
C VAL A 163 10.28 9.35 -12.79
N ARG A 164 11.54 9.01 -12.51
CA ARG A 164 12.67 9.32 -13.40
C ARG A 164 13.30 8.03 -13.90
N ASP A 165 14.13 8.15 -14.94
CA ASP A 165 14.78 7.00 -15.56
C ASP A 165 15.57 6.17 -14.55
N GLU A 166 16.16 6.78 -13.51
CA GLU A 166 16.95 6.08 -12.49
C GLU A 166 16.13 5.17 -11.57
N THR A 167 14.82 5.38 -11.49
CA THR A 167 13.90 4.55 -10.68
C THR A 167 12.87 3.81 -11.54
N SER A 168 13.12 3.77 -12.85
CA SER A 168 12.35 3.00 -13.82
C SER A 168 13.15 1.79 -14.31
N PRO A 169 12.48 0.72 -14.72
CA PRO A 169 13.18 -0.47 -15.22
C PRO A 169 14.03 -0.18 -16.45
N GLY A 170 15.31 -0.55 -16.41
CA GLY A 170 16.23 -0.53 -17.56
C GLY A 170 15.93 -1.66 -18.54
N SER A 171 16.66 -1.77 -19.65
CA SER A 171 16.34 -2.72 -20.74
C SER A 171 16.26 -4.20 -20.32
N ASP A 172 17.02 -4.57 -19.29
CA ASP A 172 17.19 -5.95 -18.83
C ASP A 172 16.29 -6.30 -17.63
N ASP A 173 15.55 -5.32 -17.12
CA ASP A 173 14.66 -5.47 -15.98
C ASP A 173 13.25 -5.98 -16.39
N PRO A 174 12.38 -6.38 -15.46
CA PRO A 174 10.94 -6.53 -15.75
C PRO A 174 10.30 -5.22 -16.23
N ASN A 175 9.12 -5.26 -16.85
CA ASN A 175 8.46 -4.05 -17.36
C ASN A 175 8.05 -3.06 -16.25
N CYS A 176 7.89 -3.52 -15.01
CA CYS A 176 7.58 -2.68 -13.85
C CYS A 176 8.36 -3.12 -12.62
N PHE A 177 8.82 -2.15 -11.83
CA PHE A 177 9.36 -2.36 -10.49
C PHE A 177 8.28 -2.28 -9.42
N THR A 178 8.54 -2.95 -8.30
CA THR A 178 7.69 -2.89 -7.10
C THR A 178 8.34 -2.03 -6.04
N TRP A 179 7.68 -0.93 -5.73
CA TRP A 179 7.97 -0.07 -4.59
C TRP A 179 6.79 -0.08 -3.62
N ILE A 180 6.97 0.61 -2.50
CA ILE A 180 5.95 0.77 -1.48
C ILE A 180 5.74 2.25 -1.18
N TYR A 181 4.62 2.54 -0.55
CA TYR A 181 4.39 3.79 0.15
C TYR A 181 3.74 3.51 1.50
N HIS A 182 4.04 4.33 2.50
CA HIS A 182 3.51 4.17 3.86
C HIS A 182 3.48 5.52 4.60
N SER A 183 2.84 5.57 5.76
CA SER A 183 2.96 6.73 6.65
C SER A 183 4.30 6.68 7.39
N HIS A 184 4.89 7.85 7.63
CA HIS A 184 6.24 8.00 8.18
C HIS A 184 6.29 9.08 9.28
N VAL A 185 5.17 9.28 10.00
CA VAL A 185 5.13 10.14 11.20
C VAL A 185 5.81 9.40 12.35
N ASN A 186 5.47 8.12 12.52
CA ASN A 186 6.23 7.15 13.28
C ASN A 186 6.17 5.83 12.51
N GLU A 187 7.11 5.63 11.60
CA GLU A 187 7.08 4.54 10.62
C GLU A 187 6.74 3.16 11.23
N PRO A 188 7.42 2.66 12.29
CA PRO A 188 7.08 1.38 12.87
C PRO A 188 5.64 1.29 13.36
N LYS A 189 5.12 2.33 14.03
CA LYS A 189 3.76 2.31 14.56
C LYS A 189 2.72 2.49 13.46
N ASP A 190 2.99 3.36 12.50
CA ASP A 190 2.11 3.71 11.39
C ASP A 190 1.87 2.51 10.47
N VAL A 191 2.94 1.79 10.10
CA VAL A 191 2.85 0.59 9.28
C VAL A 191 2.14 -0.54 10.04
N ASN A 192 2.50 -0.81 11.29
CA ASN A 192 1.83 -1.85 12.08
C ASN A 192 0.35 -1.53 12.30
N SER A 193 -0.01 -0.24 12.30
CA SER A 193 -1.40 0.21 12.32
C SER A 193 -2.14 -0.03 11.00
N GLY A 194 -1.45 -0.27 9.89
CA GLY A 194 -2.01 -0.69 8.59
C GLY A 194 -1.75 0.25 7.41
N LEU A 195 -1.03 1.36 7.61
CA LEU A 195 -0.83 2.38 6.57
C LEU A 195 0.34 2.04 5.64
N ILE A 196 0.09 1.13 4.71
CA ILE A 196 1.05 0.69 3.69
C ILE A 196 0.33 0.28 2.40
N GLY A 197 0.93 0.56 1.25
CA GLY A 197 0.46 0.12 -0.06
C GLY A 197 1.61 0.02 -1.06
N ALA A 198 1.30 -0.39 -2.29
CA ALA A 198 2.29 -0.62 -3.35
C ALA A 198 2.28 0.47 -4.42
N LEU A 199 3.47 0.78 -4.92
CA LEU A 199 3.70 1.69 -6.03
C LEU A 199 4.46 0.95 -7.12
N LEU A 200 3.91 0.90 -8.33
CA LEU A 200 4.59 0.34 -9.48
C LEU A 200 5.12 1.46 -10.39
N THR A 201 6.43 1.43 -10.66
CA THR A 201 7.03 2.27 -11.71
C THR A 201 7.33 1.41 -12.93
N CYS A 202 6.78 1.79 -14.08
CA CYS A 202 6.84 1.00 -15.30
C CYS A 202 7.65 1.71 -16.38
N ARG A 203 8.15 0.94 -17.36
CA ARG A 203 8.70 1.50 -18.58
C ARG A 203 7.62 2.23 -19.38
N LYS A 204 8.05 3.10 -20.28
CA LYS A 204 7.18 3.77 -21.23
C LYS A 204 6.47 2.74 -22.12
N ASP A 205 5.23 3.02 -22.49
CA ASP A 205 4.37 2.18 -23.34
C ASP A 205 3.94 0.84 -22.71
N ALA A 206 4.09 0.69 -21.38
CA ALA A 206 3.50 -0.42 -20.62
C ALA A 206 1.98 -0.21 -20.41
N HIS A 207 1.52 1.04 -20.48
CA HIS A 207 0.13 1.46 -20.30
C HIS A 207 -0.46 2.06 -21.59
N ASN A 208 -1.77 1.89 -21.80
CA ASN A 208 -2.46 2.63 -22.86
C ASN A 208 -2.70 4.08 -22.41
N TYR A 209 -2.64 5.01 -23.35
CA TYR A 209 -2.79 6.47 -23.17
C TYR A 209 -4.17 6.92 -22.63
N ASN A 210 -5.07 5.98 -22.35
CA ASN A 210 -6.41 6.22 -21.82
C ASN A 210 -6.42 6.03 -20.31
N ARG A 211 -6.16 7.09 -19.53
CA ARG A 211 -6.43 7.34 -18.08
C ARG A 211 -6.27 6.22 -17.03
N THR A 212 -6.56 4.96 -17.30
CA THR A 212 -6.24 3.80 -16.46
C THR A 212 -4.79 3.40 -16.69
N ALA A 213 -3.99 3.45 -15.64
CA ALA A 213 -2.62 2.91 -15.64
C ALA A 213 -2.63 1.37 -15.59
N GLU A 214 -3.42 0.73 -16.46
CA GLU A 214 -3.50 -0.72 -16.57
C GLU A 214 -2.45 -1.23 -17.55
N ARG A 215 -1.74 -2.29 -17.17
CA ARG A 215 -0.70 -2.90 -18.00
C ARG A 215 -1.34 -3.70 -19.13
N GLN A 216 -0.70 -3.70 -20.30
CA GLN A 216 -1.18 -4.51 -21.44
C GLN A 216 -0.38 -5.81 -21.65
N ASP A 217 0.78 -5.94 -21.01
CA ASP A 217 1.70 -7.06 -21.21
C ASP A 217 1.39 -8.28 -20.33
N VAL A 218 0.57 -8.10 -19.30
CA VAL A 218 0.11 -9.15 -18.39
C VAL A 218 -1.41 -9.08 -18.26
N GLY A 219 -2.04 -10.24 -18.05
CA GLY A 219 -3.48 -10.30 -17.81
C GLY A 219 -3.86 -9.96 -16.37
N GLU A 220 -2.93 -10.14 -15.42
CA GLU A 220 -3.13 -9.84 -13.99
C GLU A 220 -1.83 -9.36 -13.33
N ASP A 221 -1.93 -8.38 -12.43
CA ASP A 221 -0.89 -7.97 -11.48
C ASP A 221 -1.34 -8.32 -10.06
N PHE A 222 -0.65 -9.26 -9.39
CA PHE A 222 -0.88 -9.53 -7.97
C PHE A 222 0.19 -8.85 -7.11
N ILE A 223 -0.24 -8.13 -6.07
CA ILE A 223 0.63 -7.56 -5.04
C ILE A 223 0.51 -8.38 -3.77
N LEU A 224 1.63 -8.91 -3.26
CA LEU A 224 1.68 -9.66 -2.00
C LEU A 224 2.72 -9.08 -1.04
N MET A 225 2.24 -8.68 0.13
CA MET A 225 3.06 -8.32 1.28
C MET A 225 3.13 -9.51 2.24
N PHE A 226 4.35 -10.00 2.48
CA PHE A 226 4.63 -10.97 3.52
C PHE A 226 5.12 -10.24 4.77
N THR A 227 4.39 -10.34 5.87
CA THR A 227 4.75 -9.62 7.09
C THR A 227 4.28 -10.34 8.35
N ILE A 228 4.95 -10.02 9.46
CA ILE A 228 4.43 -10.26 10.80
C ILE A 228 3.95 -8.91 11.30
N VAL A 229 2.65 -8.67 11.25
CA VAL A 229 2.08 -7.43 11.79
C VAL A 229 2.15 -7.50 13.31
N ASP A 230 2.90 -6.59 13.91
CA ASP A 230 2.99 -6.46 15.35
C ASP A 230 1.92 -5.50 15.87
N GLU A 231 0.76 -6.05 16.22
CA GLU A 231 -0.32 -5.25 16.79
C GLU A 231 0.02 -4.67 18.17
N ASN A 232 1.09 -5.15 18.85
CA ASN A 232 1.60 -4.50 20.05
C ASN A 232 2.18 -3.11 19.74
N ASN A 233 2.74 -2.94 18.55
CA ASN A 233 3.31 -1.67 18.10
C ASN A 233 2.29 -0.77 17.38
N SER A 234 1.07 -1.24 17.14
CA SER A 234 -0.04 -0.45 16.59
C SER A 234 -0.38 0.76 17.47
N TRP A 235 -0.79 1.86 16.85
CA TRP A 235 -1.39 3.01 17.55
C TRP A 235 -2.73 2.67 18.21
N TYR A 236 -3.37 1.58 17.76
CA TYR A 236 -4.70 1.18 18.18
C TYR A 236 -4.70 0.06 19.22
N LEU A 237 -3.54 -0.33 19.76
CA LEU A 237 -3.45 -1.38 20.78
C LEU A 237 -4.41 -1.12 21.96
N GLU A 238 -4.37 0.09 22.55
CA GLU A 238 -5.23 0.41 23.71
C GLU A 238 -6.72 0.52 23.36
N ASP A 239 -7.05 0.93 22.12
CA ASP A 239 -8.44 0.91 21.64
C ASP A 239 -8.93 -0.55 21.56
N ASN A 240 -8.14 -1.41 20.94
CA ASN A 240 -8.43 -2.84 20.79
C ASN A 240 -8.55 -3.56 22.13
N ILE A 241 -7.67 -3.29 23.10
CA ILE A 241 -7.77 -3.86 24.45
C ILE A 241 -9.08 -3.41 25.10
N ARG A 242 -9.37 -2.10 25.10
CA ARG A 242 -10.56 -1.54 25.79
C ARG A 242 -11.87 -2.08 25.22
N GLU A 243 -11.92 -2.34 23.92
CA GLU A 243 -13.12 -2.83 23.24
C GLU A 243 -13.30 -4.35 23.37
N THR A 244 -12.22 -5.10 23.59
CA THR A 244 -12.25 -6.56 23.54
C THR A 244 -12.04 -7.28 24.88
N ILE A 245 -11.24 -6.72 25.78
CA ILE A 245 -10.86 -7.32 27.06
C ILE A 245 -11.80 -6.81 28.15
N ALA A 246 -12.38 -7.74 28.94
CA ALA A 246 -13.38 -7.41 29.94
C ALA A 246 -12.83 -6.56 31.10
N ASP A 247 -11.59 -6.82 31.52
CA ASP A 247 -10.87 -6.02 32.50
C ASP A 247 -9.50 -5.55 31.96
N PRO A 248 -9.46 -4.47 31.17
CA PRO A 248 -8.23 -3.92 30.61
C PRO A 248 -7.17 -3.48 31.62
N ARG A 249 -7.57 -3.26 32.88
CA ARG A 249 -6.69 -2.73 33.94
C ARG A 249 -5.86 -3.83 34.58
N SER A 250 -6.36 -5.06 34.63
CA SER A 250 -5.63 -6.21 35.15
C SER A 250 -4.75 -6.90 34.10
N LEU A 251 -4.91 -6.58 32.81
CA LEU A 251 -4.10 -7.14 31.74
C LEU A 251 -2.62 -6.70 31.84
N ASP A 252 -1.73 -7.68 32.03
CA ASP A 252 -0.28 -7.48 31.90
C ASP A 252 0.12 -7.41 30.41
N ARG A 253 0.47 -6.20 29.96
CA ARG A 253 0.91 -5.94 28.58
C ARG A 253 2.32 -6.46 28.30
N SER A 254 3.09 -6.76 29.34
CA SER A 254 4.44 -7.33 29.24
C SER A 254 4.44 -8.86 29.20
N ASP A 255 3.29 -9.50 29.44
CA ASP A 255 3.17 -10.95 29.32
C ASP A 255 3.48 -11.41 27.88
N LEU A 256 4.36 -12.39 27.78
CA LEU A 256 4.83 -12.90 26.49
C LEU A 256 3.73 -13.62 25.71
N HIS A 257 2.73 -14.21 26.37
CA HIS A 257 1.60 -14.84 25.67
C HIS A 257 0.67 -13.79 25.08
N PHE A 258 0.40 -12.71 25.80
CA PHE A 258 -0.32 -11.55 25.28
C PHE A 258 0.40 -10.96 24.06
N GLN A 259 1.69 -10.63 24.20
CA GLN A 259 2.47 -10.06 23.11
C GLN A 259 2.51 -10.98 21.89
N ARG A 260 2.78 -12.28 22.08
CA ARG A 260 2.81 -13.26 20.99
C ARG A 260 1.46 -13.44 20.33
N SER A 261 0.36 -13.36 21.09
CA SER A 261 -0.99 -13.44 20.52
C SER A 261 -1.29 -12.29 19.55
N ASN A 262 -0.59 -11.17 19.67
CA ASN A 262 -0.75 -9.98 18.84
C ASN A 262 0.15 -9.95 17.59
N PHE A 263 1.08 -10.91 17.42
CA PHE A 263 1.83 -11.06 16.17
C PHE A 263 0.98 -11.78 15.11
N LYS A 264 0.75 -11.11 13.97
CA LYS A 264 -0.09 -11.62 12.88
C LYS A 264 0.75 -11.91 11.64
N THR A 265 1.26 -13.14 11.56
CA THR A 265 1.98 -13.64 10.39
C THR A 265 1.01 -13.83 9.23
N SER A 266 1.05 -12.91 8.27
CA SER A 266 0.00 -12.77 7.27
C SER A 266 0.53 -12.42 5.88
N ILE A 267 -0.31 -12.70 4.87
CA ILE A 267 -0.15 -12.18 3.51
C ILE A 267 -1.28 -11.18 3.29
N ASN A 268 -0.94 -9.92 3.02
CA ASN A 268 -1.91 -8.82 2.86
C ASN A 268 -2.91 -8.67 4.03
N GLY A 269 -2.50 -9.11 5.22
CA GLY A 269 -3.35 -9.12 6.41
C GLY A 269 -4.25 -10.34 6.58
N TYR A 270 -4.11 -11.38 5.75
CA TYR A 270 -4.85 -12.63 5.92
C TYR A 270 -3.95 -13.76 6.43
N MET A 271 -4.49 -14.57 7.34
CA MET A 271 -3.81 -15.71 7.97
C MET A 271 -4.52 -17.04 7.63
N TYR A 272 -3.80 -18.15 7.75
CA TYR A 272 -4.35 -19.52 7.66
C TYR A 272 -5.23 -19.80 6.42
N GLY A 273 -4.80 -19.33 5.25
CA GLY A 273 -5.47 -19.55 3.97
C GLY A 273 -6.68 -18.66 3.70
N ASN A 274 -6.89 -17.59 4.49
CA ASN A 274 -8.03 -16.70 4.34
C ASN A 274 -7.89 -15.62 3.25
N LEU A 275 -6.76 -15.56 2.53
CA LEU A 275 -6.53 -14.60 1.45
C LEU A 275 -7.43 -14.93 0.25
N PRO A 276 -8.42 -14.09 -0.11
CA PRO A 276 -9.33 -14.37 -1.22
C PRO A 276 -8.77 -13.83 -2.55
N GLY A 277 -9.41 -14.19 -3.66
CA GLY A 277 -9.28 -13.46 -4.91
C GLY A 277 -8.03 -13.72 -5.75
N LEU A 278 -7.14 -14.64 -5.36
CA LEU A 278 -6.01 -15.09 -6.19
C LEU A 278 -6.47 -16.07 -7.28
N ASN A 279 -7.35 -15.62 -8.16
CA ASN A 279 -7.86 -16.40 -9.29
C ASN A 279 -7.22 -15.93 -10.59
N MET A 280 -6.83 -16.86 -11.45
CA MET A 280 -6.30 -16.56 -12.78
C MET A 280 -6.69 -17.66 -13.76
N CYS A 281 -6.74 -17.30 -15.04
CA CYS A 281 -6.92 -18.28 -16.11
C CYS A 281 -5.60 -18.99 -16.41
N SER A 282 -5.69 -20.26 -16.81
CA SER A 282 -4.55 -20.98 -17.37
C SER A 282 -4.03 -20.24 -18.62
N GLU A 283 -2.72 -20.30 -18.85
CA GLU A 283 -2.05 -19.71 -20.03
C GLU A 283 -2.07 -18.18 -20.12
N VAL A 284 -2.47 -17.48 -19.04
CA VAL A 284 -2.35 -16.01 -18.94
C VAL A 284 -1.01 -15.65 -18.30
N ASN A 285 -0.35 -14.62 -18.85
CA ASN A 285 0.83 -14.03 -18.23
C ASN A 285 0.43 -13.26 -16.96
N VAL A 286 1.06 -13.59 -15.84
CA VAL A 286 0.78 -12.99 -14.53
C VAL A 286 2.05 -12.37 -13.97
N SER A 287 1.95 -11.15 -13.47
CA SER A 287 3.03 -10.48 -12.73
C SER A 287 2.78 -10.60 -11.23
N TRP A 288 3.77 -11.11 -10.50
CA TRP A 288 3.73 -11.19 -9.04
C TRP A 288 4.70 -10.17 -8.44
N HIS A 289 4.16 -9.21 -7.72
CA HIS A 289 4.89 -8.14 -7.06
C HIS A 289 4.94 -8.43 -5.56
N ILE A 290 6.10 -8.84 -5.07
CA ILE A 290 6.26 -9.35 -3.71
C ILE A 290 7.16 -8.41 -2.92
N PHE A 291 6.74 -8.04 -1.72
CA PHE A 291 7.60 -7.32 -0.78
C PHE A 291 7.41 -7.82 0.65
N GLY A 292 8.43 -7.64 1.47
CA GLY A 292 8.41 -7.94 2.89
C GLY A 292 8.59 -6.68 3.71
N LEU A 293 7.93 -6.60 4.86
CA LEU A 293 8.15 -5.52 5.82
C LEU A 293 8.03 -6.05 7.25
N GLY A 294 8.87 -5.55 8.15
CA GLY A 294 8.92 -5.98 9.55
C GLY A 294 10.28 -5.72 10.18
N SER A 295 10.46 -6.16 11.43
CA SER A 295 11.75 -6.16 12.13
C SER A 295 12.28 -7.58 12.28
N GLU A 296 13.55 -7.71 12.67
CA GLU A 296 14.07 -8.95 13.24
C GLU A 296 13.28 -9.25 14.54
N LEU A 297 12.86 -10.50 14.71
CA LEU A 297 12.20 -11.02 15.92
C LEU A 297 13.19 -11.76 16.80
#